data_AF-A0A6G8CHP7-F1
#
_entry.id   AF-A0A6G8CHP7-F1
#
_cell.length_a   1.000
_cell.length_b   1.000
_cell.length_c   1.000
_cell.angle_alpha   90.00
_cell.angle_beta   90.00
_cell.angle_gamma   90.00
#
_symmetry.space_group_name_H-M   'P 1'
#
loop_
_entity.id
_entity.type
_entity.pdbx_description
1 polymer ?
#
loop_
_entity_poly.entity_id
_entity_poly.type
_entity_poly.pdbx_seq_one_letter_code
_entity_poly.pdbx_strand_id
1 'polypeptide(L)'
;MNKPQDLTIGDAIFYPREQAVGIIYETYSRGSNERPGVQVLLSNGKDLSGFSPEEADQFLQPLGHSGLSYQFQNVTQLARDFERGVFSPAFHHAQVLRVVQSLNLPLSPTE
;
A
#
# COMPACT_ATOMS: atom_id res chain seq x y z
N MET A 1 9.16 7.81 -16.26
CA MET A 1 8.24 8.31 -15.23
C MET A 1 7.13 7.29 -15.08
N ASN A 2 6.86 6.82 -13.86
CA ASN A 2 5.73 5.94 -13.61
C ASN A 2 4.43 6.75 -13.80
N LYS A 3 3.33 6.07 -14.16
CA LYS A 3 2.02 6.72 -14.30
C LYS A 3 1.52 7.19 -12.93
N PRO A 4 0.87 8.37 -12.84
CA PRO A 4 0.20 8.80 -11.63
C PRO A 4 -0.78 7.74 -11.10
N GLN A 5 -0.75 7.51 -9.79
CA GLN A 5 -1.57 6.50 -9.12
C GLN A 5 -2.54 7.15 -8.14
N ASP A 6 -3.85 6.99 -8.34
CA ASP A 6 -4.85 7.44 -7.38
C ASP A 6 -5.05 6.36 -6.31
N LEU A 7 -4.12 6.33 -5.33
CA LEU A 7 -4.14 5.42 -4.20
C LEU A 7 -5.09 5.92 -3.11
N THR A 8 -5.89 5.01 -2.56
CA THR A 8 -6.91 5.28 -1.55
C THR A 8 -6.79 4.34 -0.36
N ILE A 9 -7.46 4.68 0.74
CA ILE A 9 -7.47 3.85 1.96
C ILE A 9 -7.98 2.44 1.61
N GLY A 10 -7.26 1.43 2.09
CA GLY A 10 -7.54 0.02 1.85
C GLY A 10 -6.90 -0.53 0.57
N ASP A 11 -6.25 0.28 -0.24
CA ASP A 11 -5.47 -0.24 -1.36
C ASP A 11 -4.24 -1.00 -0.89
N ALA A 12 -3.99 -2.12 -1.56
CA ALA A 12 -2.79 -2.92 -1.40
C ALA A 12 -1.71 -2.45 -2.37
N ILE A 13 -0.49 -2.40 -1.86
CA ILE A 13 0.71 -2.10 -2.63
C ILE A 13 1.76 -3.18 -2.41
N PHE A 14 2.71 -3.27 -3.33
CA PHE A 14 4.00 -3.90 -3.11
C PHE A 14 5.06 -2.82 -2.99
N TYR A 15 5.94 -2.94 -1.99
CA TYR A 15 7.06 -2.04 -1.76
C TYR A 15 8.38 -2.75 -2.09
N PRO A 16 8.95 -2.52 -3.29
CA PRO A 16 10.11 -3.29 -3.76
C PRO A 16 11.36 -3.16 -2.87
N ARG A 17 11.53 -2.02 -2.19
CA ARG A 17 12.70 -1.78 -1.32
C ARG A 17 12.75 -2.71 -0.10
N GLU A 18 11.59 -3.09 0.44
CA GLU A 18 11.52 -4.04 1.57
C GLU A 18 11.01 -5.42 1.16
N GLN A 19 10.71 -5.63 -0.13
CA GLN A 19 10.15 -6.89 -0.64
C GLN A 19 8.90 -7.32 0.14
N ALA A 20 8.07 -6.36 0.53
CA ALA A 20 6.90 -6.56 1.37
C ALA A 20 5.64 -5.98 0.73
N VAL A 21 4.49 -6.59 1.01
CA VAL A 21 3.19 -5.98 0.71
C VAL A 21 2.84 -4.97 1.80
N GLY A 22 2.08 -3.95 1.42
CA GLY A 22 1.59 -2.93 2.34
C GLY A 22 0.15 -2.56 2.05
N ILE A 23 -0.48 -1.91 3.01
CA ILE A 23 -1.84 -1.37 2.90
C ILE A 23 -1.78 0.13 3.14
N ILE A 24 -2.48 0.89 2.29
CA ILE A 24 -2.74 2.31 2.53
C ILE A 24 -3.75 2.41 3.66
N TYR A 25 -3.34 2.92 4.82
CA TYR A 25 -4.24 3.06 5.98
C TYR A 25 -4.78 4.48 6.16
N GLU A 26 -4.16 5.48 5.53
CA GLU A 26 -4.55 6.89 5.61
C GLU A 26 -4.13 7.62 4.34
N THR A 27 -4.92 8.63 3.96
CA THR A 27 -4.58 9.62 2.93
C THR A 27 -4.61 11.02 3.53
N TYR A 28 -3.65 11.88 3.19
CA TYR A 28 -3.58 13.23 3.74
C TYR A 28 -3.54 14.30 2.63
N SER A 29 -4.24 15.41 2.87
CA SER A 29 -4.23 16.55 1.94
C SER A 29 -2.90 17.29 2.00
N ARG A 30 -2.41 17.74 0.85
CA ARG A 30 -1.19 18.55 0.72
C ARG A 30 -1.47 19.99 0.27
N GLY A 31 -2.68 20.26 -0.20
CA GLY A 31 -3.12 21.56 -0.72
C GLY A 31 -4.42 21.40 -1.52
N SER A 32 -5.11 22.50 -1.79
CA SER A 32 -6.46 22.47 -2.37
C SER A 32 -6.55 21.86 -3.78
N ASN A 33 -5.44 21.80 -4.52
CA ASN A 33 -5.36 21.29 -5.89
C ASN A 33 -4.25 20.24 -6.07
N GLU A 34 -3.76 19.65 -4.98
CA GLU A 34 -2.73 18.62 -5.02
C GLU A 34 -3.34 17.23 -4.81
N ARG A 35 -2.84 16.23 -5.53
CA ARG A 35 -3.19 14.83 -5.25
C ARG A 35 -2.79 14.52 -3.79
N PRO A 36 -3.62 13.80 -3.01
CA PRO A 36 -3.28 13.48 -1.64
C PRO A 36 -2.04 12.59 -1.54
N GLY A 37 -1.29 12.76 -0.46
CA GLY A 37 -0.28 11.79 -0.08
C GLY A 37 -0.92 10.61 0.64
N VAL A 38 -0.16 9.52 0.79
CA VAL A 38 -0.64 8.28 1.42
C VAL A 38 0.28 7.82 2.54
N GLN A 39 -0.27 7.15 3.53
CA GLN A 39 0.51 6.46 4.56
C GLN A 39 0.35 4.94 4.46
N VAL A 40 1.46 4.23 4.64
CA VAL A 40 1.56 2.79 4.33
C VAL A 40 1.98 1.99 5.55
N LEU A 41 1.21 0.96 5.88
CA LEU A 41 1.60 -0.06 6.85
C LEU A 41 2.01 -1.33 6.10
N LEU A 42 3.22 -1.81 6.33
CA LEU A 42 3.71 -3.06 5.73
C LEU A 42 3.23 -4.29 6.50
N SER A 43 3.20 -5.44 5.83
CA SER A 43 2.79 -6.72 6.43
C SER A 43 3.68 -7.20 7.57
N ASN A 44 4.90 -6.64 7.70
CA ASN A 44 5.81 -6.90 8.81
C ASN A 44 5.57 -5.97 10.02
N GLY A 45 4.54 -5.12 9.97
CA GLY A 45 4.18 -4.17 11.04
C GLY A 45 4.95 -2.85 10.99
N LYS A 46 5.85 -2.67 10.02
CA LYS A 46 6.55 -1.41 9.85
C LYS A 46 5.61 -0.37 9.22
N ASP A 47 5.43 0.73 9.93
CA ASP A 47 4.80 1.93 9.40
C ASP A 47 5.84 2.73 8.61
N LEU A 48 5.62 2.89 7.30
CA LEU A 48 6.48 3.69 6.44
C LEU A 48 6.12 5.19 6.47
N SER A 49 5.11 5.58 7.24
CA SER A 49 4.63 6.95 7.32
C SER A 49 4.19 7.47 5.93
N GLY A 50 4.34 8.77 5.67
CA GLY A 50 3.81 9.44 4.49
C GLY A 50 4.70 9.37 3.26
N PHE A 51 4.10 9.00 2.14
CA PHE A 51 4.61 9.22 0.78
C PHE A 51 3.87 10.40 0.18
N SER A 52 4.60 11.33 -0.42
CA SER A 52 4.03 12.28 -1.37
C SER A 52 3.49 11.54 -2.62
N PRO A 53 2.59 12.16 -3.40
CA PRO A 53 2.10 11.59 -4.65
C PRO A 53 3.23 11.18 -5.60
N GLU A 54 4.28 12.00 -5.73
CA GLU A 54 5.42 11.74 -6.59
C GLU A 54 6.26 10.56 -6.09
N GLU A 55 6.48 10.47 -4.77
CA GLU A 55 7.17 9.33 -4.16
C GLU A 55 6.34 8.04 -4.27
N ALA A 56 5.02 8.14 -4.12
CA ALA A 56 4.11 7.01 -4.28
C ALA A 56 4.20 6.44 -5.70
N ASP A 57 4.13 7.30 -6.72
CA ASP A 57 4.28 6.88 -8.12
C ASP A 57 5.64 6.22 -8.36
N GLN A 58 6.70 6.73 -7.74
CA GLN A 58 8.07 6.24 -7.96
C GLN A 58 8.33 4.91 -7.24
N PHE A 59 7.83 4.73 -6.02
CA PHE A 59 8.26 3.65 -5.14
C PHE A 59 7.20 2.60 -4.84
N LEU A 60 5.91 2.90 -5.02
CA LEU A 60 4.82 1.98 -4.73
C LEU A 60 4.31 1.31 -6.02
N GLN A 61 4.05 0.01 -5.92
CA GLN A 61 3.46 -0.77 -7.00
C GLN A 61 2.03 -1.18 -6.60
N PRO A 62 0.99 -0.60 -7.21
CA PRO A 62 -0.39 -0.94 -6.89
C PRO A 62 -0.72 -2.40 -7.17
N LEU A 63 -1.29 -3.07 -6.18
CA LEU A 63 -1.80 -4.42 -6.31
C LEU A 63 -3.32 -4.44 -6.56
N GLY A 64 -4.01 -3.36 -6.17
CA GLY A 64 -5.46 -3.22 -6.22
C GLY A 64 -6.05 -3.12 -4.81
N HIS A 65 -7.37 -3.15 -4.71
CA HIS A 65 -8.05 -2.97 -3.43
C HIS A 65 -7.98 -4.24 -2.56
N SER A 66 -7.60 -4.10 -1.29
CA SER A 66 -7.53 -5.24 -0.35
C SER A 66 -8.88 -5.62 0.26
N GLY A 67 -9.88 -4.74 0.16
CA GLY A 67 -11.17 -4.87 0.85
C GLY A 67 -11.16 -4.36 2.29
N LEU A 68 -10.04 -3.79 2.76
CA LEU A 68 -9.98 -3.12 4.06
C LEU A 68 -10.75 -1.81 4.01
N SER A 69 -11.71 -1.66 4.92
CA SER A 69 -12.24 -0.36 5.34
C SER A 69 -11.65 -0.03 6.70
N TYR A 70 -10.86 1.03 6.78
CA TYR A 70 -10.15 1.42 8.01
C TYR A 70 -10.25 2.92 8.24
N GLN A 71 -10.30 3.31 9.51
CA GLN A 71 -10.29 4.71 9.92
C GLN A 71 -9.16 4.90 10.92
N PHE A 72 -8.13 5.63 10.50
CA PHE A 72 -7.02 6.00 11.36
C PHE A 72 -7.42 7.13 12.31
N GLN A 73 -7.01 7.02 13.57
CA GLN A 73 -7.19 8.07 14.59
C GLN A 73 -5.85 8.54 15.13
N ASN A 74 -4.92 7.62 15.39
CA ASN A 74 -3.57 7.90 15.86
C ASN A 74 -2.69 6.64 15.80
N VAL A 75 -1.38 6.84 15.95
CA VAL A 75 -0.37 5.78 15.89
C VAL A 75 -0.54 4.71 16.99
N THR A 76 -1.08 5.07 18.16
CA THR A 76 -1.35 4.11 19.24
C THR A 76 -2.51 3.17 18.90
N GLN A 77 -3.55 3.68 18.22
CA GLN A 77 -4.61 2.84 17.67
C GLN A 77 -4.04 1.92 16.58
N LEU A 78 -3.28 2.46 15.63
CA LEU A 78 -2.69 1.69 14.54
C LEU A 78 -1.86 0.51 15.03
N ALA A 79 -0.97 0.73 16.00
CA ALA A 79 -0.13 -0.31 16.59
C ALA A 79 -0.98 -1.42 17.24
N ARG A 80 -1.99 -1.05 18.03
CA ARG A 80 -2.90 -2.01 18.68
C ARG A 80 -3.74 -2.80 17.67
N ASP A 81 -4.21 -2.14 16.62
CA ASP A 81 -5.04 -2.78 15.59
C ASP A 81 -4.19 -3.73 14.73
N PHE A 82 -2.92 -3.41 14.48
CA PHE A 82 -1.96 -4.34 13.88
C PHE A 82 -1.72 -5.56 14.78
N GLU A 83 -1.40 -5.36 16.06
CA GLU A 83 -1.18 -6.45 17.03
C GLU A 83 -2.40 -7.37 17.19
N ARG A 84 -3.61 -6.81 17.06
CA ARG A 84 -4.88 -7.55 17.10
C ARG A 84 -5.21 -8.28 15.79
N GLY A 85 -4.41 -8.10 14.74
CA GLY A 85 -4.62 -8.74 13.44
C GLY A 85 -5.75 -8.13 12.61
N VAL A 86 -6.15 -6.88 12.87
CA VAL A 86 -7.19 -6.18 12.07
C VAL A 86 -6.82 -6.14 10.59
N PHE A 87 -5.54 -5.98 10.28
CA PHE A 87 -5.01 -5.92 8.92
C PHE A 87 -4.72 -7.29 8.30
N SER A 88 -4.79 -8.39 9.08
CA SER A 88 -4.38 -9.72 8.61
C SER A 88 -5.15 -10.19 7.36
N PRO A 89 -6.49 -10.03 7.25
CA PRO A 89 -7.21 -10.39 6.04
C PRO A 89 -6.76 -9.58 4.82
N ALA A 90 -6.51 -8.27 5.02
CA ALA A 90 -6.07 -7.36 3.97
C ALA A 90 -4.66 -7.74 3.45
N PHE A 91 -3.73 -8.07 4.35
CA PHE A 91 -2.40 -8.53 3.96
C PHE A 91 -2.42 -9.87 3.24
N HIS A 92 -3.24 -10.81 3.69
CA HIS A 92 -3.41 -12.09 2.98
C HIS A 92 -3.94 -11.86 1.56
N HIS A 93 -4.95 -11.00 1.39
CA HIS A 93 -5.47 -10.65 0.07
C HIS A 93 -4.40 -9.94 -0.79
N ALA A 94 -3.63 -9.01 -0.22
CA ALA A 94 -2.52 -8.34 -0.91
C ALA A 94 -1.46 -9.34 -1.41
N GLN A 95 -1.13 -10.37 -0.63
CA GLN A 95 -0.22 -11.44 -1.06
C GLN A 95 -0.78 -12.22 -2.26
N VAL A 96 -2.07 -12.57 -2.22
CA VAL A 96 -2.75 -13.23 -3.35
C VAL A 96 -2.69 -12.35 -4.60
N LEU A 97 -3.02 -11.05 -4.49
CA LEU A 97 -2.94 -10.10 -5.59
C LEU A 97 -1.52 -10.03 -6.18
N ARG A 98 -0.49 -9.98 -5.33
CA ARG A 98 0.92 -9.96 -5.76
C ARG A 98 1.29 -11.21 -6.57
N VAL A 99 0.87 -12.38 -6.10
CA VAL A 99 1.12 -13.66 -6.78
C VAL A 99 0.41 -13.68 -8.14
N VAL A 100 -0.89 -13.34 -8.18
CA VAL A 100 -1.68 -13.30 -9.42
C VAL A 100 -1.05 -12.36 -10.44
N GLN A 101 -0.61 -11.16 -10.03
CA GLN A 101 0.07 -10.24 -10.94
C GLN A 101 1.39 -10.82 -11.46
N SER A 102 2.18 -11.49 -10.62
CA SER A 102 3.44 -12.10 -11.05
C SER A 102 3.27 -13.23 -12.08
N LEU A 103 2.17 -13.98 -12.00
CA LEU A 103 1.83 -15.04 -12.94
C LEU A 103 1.31 -14.51 -14.28
N ASN A 104 0.70 -13.31 -14.27
CA ASN A 104 0.16 -12.66 -15.47
C ASN A 104 1.18 -11.75 -16.19
N LEU A 105 2.39 -11.56 -15.64
CA LEU A 105 3.46 -10.91 -16.39
C LEU A 105 4.03 -11.90 -17.42
N PRO A 106 4.13 -11.53 -18.71
CA PRO A 106 4.91 -12.34 -19.64
C PRO A 106 6.35 -12.40 -19.11
N LEU A 107 6.88 -13.62 -18.99
CA LEU A 107 8.31 -13.83 -18.84
C LEU A 107 8.98 -13.13 -20.02
N SER A 108 9.71 -12.04 -19.78
CA SER A 108 10.54 -11.43 -20.82
C SER A 108 11.43 -12.53 -21.41
N PRO A 109 11.60 -12.59 -22.74
CA PRO A 109 12.50 -13.56 -23.35
C PRO A 109 13.90 -13.30 -22.78
N THR A 110 14.54 -14.37 -22.33
CA THR A 110 15.96 -14.36 -21.98
C THR A 110 16.73 -14.07 -23.27
N GLU A 111 17.45 -12.95 -23.33
CA GLU A 111 18.47 -12.70 -24.36
C GLU A 111 19.69 -13.62 -24.15
#